data_AF-A0A644SK11-F1
#
_entry.id   AF-A0A644SK11-F1
#
_cell.length_a   1.000
_cell.length_b   1.000
_cell.length_c   1.000
_cell.angle_alpha   90.00
_cell.angle_beta   90.00
_cell.angle_gamma   90.00
#
_symmetry.space_group_name_H-M   'P 1'
#
loop_
_entity.id
_entity.type
_entity.pdbx_description
1 polymer ?
#
loop_
_entity_poly.entity_id
_entity_poly.type
_entity_poly.pdbx_seq_one_letter_code
_entity_poly.pdbx_strand_id
1 'polypeptide(L)'
;MKINLIINLKDKDSSLSFYQYYPRLFKAYFPKVNEIIIEELSDAGYLYFQSTLALDQLIDNKNIQKIFEITILQEESIKLLTDIFGYDSIFWNFWNNSRNDYIEAIKIDHRLRNSKDVAFEEYQELADKKSTFGKIAIYSLKILSNTEDANIIYQKILLSHYYFSIGLQLYDDVKDLKEDYTNNQFNWSIYLLKKEIGNNNFSFETLNKLFYIKGIAEKVLSTSLDNFRKSINILKEIGIESEWLTVNLDMYETINNYLHITKGYIKILYKKLEVKKTERPSQKFINYETINKSYISKGLEFIKKDFDSNYVNEEGDNSQYWGNQLQFYKKSINLAKEKVQEEIDYLLLKGVNVSEIEYQKKVTENKIVELDEKLDELPNVREELVSKYQEEKEMQLKINKNKDYMEERKVENSVLFSCSKLGLIEKKIKLMKIDDVNKKYYNKR
;
A
#
# COMPACT_ATOMS: atom_id res chain seq x y z
N MET A 1 -28.18 5.70 -9.73
CA MET A 1 -27.67 5.67 -8.34
C MET A 1 -26.51 4.67 -8.20
N LYS A 2 -26.70 3.39 -8.55
CA LYS A 2 -25.66 2.33 -8.61
C LYS A 2 -24.35 2.75 -9.30
N ILE A 3 -24.41 3.18 -10.56
CA ILE A 3 -23.21 3.54 -11.36
C ILE A 3 -22.40 4.66 -10.69
N ASN A 4 -23.07 5.69 -10.17
CA ASN A 4 -22.40 6.81 -9.49
C ASN A 4 -21.75 6.37 -8.16
N LEU A 5 -22.34 5.40 -7.45
CA LEU A 5 -21.75 4.85 -6.22
C LEU A 5 -20.45 4.10 -6.51
N ILE A 6 -20.46 3.21 -7.50
CA ILE A 6 -19.30 2.38 -7.85
C ILE A 6 -18.16 3.23 -8.41
N ILE A 7 -18.44 4.19 -9.29
CA ILE A 7 -17.43 5.10 -9.84
C ILE A 7 -16.76 5.89 -8.71
N ASN A 8 -17.55 6.48 -7.81
CA ASN A 8 -17.02 7.25 -6.68
C ASN A 8 -16.16 6.43 -5.72
N LEU A 9 -16.44 5.12 -5.56
CA LEU A 9 -15.64 4.22 -4.74
C LEU A 9 -14.31 3.91 -5.41
N LYS A 10 -14.32 3.56 -6.71
CA LYS A 10 -13.12 3.21 -7.46
C LYS A 10 -12.08 4.32 -7.48
N ASP A 11 -12.52 5.58 -7.55
CA ASP A 11 -11.61 6.74 -7.55
C ASP A 11 -10.88 6.95 -6.20
N LYS A 12 -11.39 6.38 -5.11
CA LYS A 12 -10.86 6.57 -3.74
C LYS A 12 -10.22 5.31 -3.17
N ASP A 13 -10.29 4.20 -3.87
CA ASP A 13 -9.88 2.89 -3.39
C ASP A 13 -8.38 2.66 -3.62
N SER A 14 -7.63 2.50 -2.53
CA SER A 14 -6.20 2.20 -2.55
C SER A 14 -5.87 0.71 -2.48
N SER A 15 -6.89 -0.16 -2.43
CA SER A 15 -6.70 -1.61 -2.41
C SER A 15 -6.21 -2.14 -3.77
N LEU A 16 -5.81 -3.41 -3.80
CA LEU A 16 -5.37 -4.06 -5.02
C LEU A 16 -6.51 -4.05 -6.06
N SER A 17 -6.23 -3.56 -7.26
CA SER A 17 -7.25 -3.31 -8.29
C SER A 17 -8.06 -4.55 -8.67
N PHE A 18 -7.51 -5.75 -8.49
CA PHE A 18 -8.20 -7.00 -8.78
C PHE A 18 -9.44 -7.24 -7.90
N TYR A 19 -9.56 -6.58 -6.73
CA TYR A 19 -10.77 -6.66 -5.91
C TYR A 19 -11.98 -6.01 -6.60
N GLN A 20 -11.76 -5.08 -7.54
CA GLN A 20 -12.83 -4.42 -8.30
C GLN A 20 -13.51 -5.34 -9.32
N TYR A 21 -12.90 -6.49 -9.62
CA TYR A 21 -13.37 -7.44 -10.62
C TYR A 21 -13.09 -8.89 -10.23
N TYR A 22 -13.16 -9.21 -8.93
CA TYR A 22 -12.70 -10.50 -8.40
C TYR A 22 -13.31 -11.73 -9.09
N PRO A 23 -14.63 -11.79 -9.39
CA PRO A 23 -15.22 -12.90 -10.16
C PRO A 23 -14.63 -13.07 -11.56
N ARG A 24 -14.30 -11.97 -12.25
CA ARG A 24 -13.70 -11.99 -13.59
C ARG A 24 -12.40 -12.77 -13.62
N LEU A 25 -11.63 -12.77 -12.53
CA LEU A 25 -10.36 -13.48 -12.42
C LEU A 25 -10.49 -14.98 -12.77
N PHE A 26 -11.65 -15.56 -12.45
CA PHE A 26 -11.91 -16.99 -12.61
C PHE A 26 -12.66 -17.34 -13.90
N LYS A 27 -13.03 -16.36 -14.74
CA LYS A 27 -13.93 -16.60 -15.89
C LYS A 27 -13.45 -17.65 -16.87
N ALA A 28 -12.13 -17.73 -17.08
CA ALA A 28 -11.52 -18.69 -18.01
C ALA A 28 -11.85 -20.15 -17.64
N TYR A 29 -12.10 -20.42 -16.36
CA TYR A 29 -12.46 -21.74 -15.85
C TYR A 29 -13.96 -22.07 -15.99
N PHE A 30 -14.79 -21.07 -16.27
CA PHE A 30 -16.24 -21.19 -16.38
C PHE A 30 -16.74 -20.53 -17.67
N PRO A 31 -16.29 -20.98 -18.86
CA PRO A 31 -16.50 -20.27 -20.14
C PRO A 31 -17.97 -20.19 -20.60
N LYS A 32 -18.88 -20.92 -19.95
CA LYS A 32 -20.31 -20.91 -20.26
C LYS A 32 -21.09 -19.82 -19.51
N VAL A 33 -20.47 -19.17 -18.52
CA VAL A 33 -21.12 -18.09 -17.76
C VAL A 33 -21.11 -16.82 -18.60
N ASN A 34 -22.25 -16.15 -18.66
CA ASN A 34 -22.43 -14.93 -19.45
C ASN A 34 -21.55 -13.79 -18.90
N GLU A 35 -20.81 -13.10 -19.78
CA GLU A 35 -19.91 -12.00 -19.40
C GLU A 35 -20.65 -10.85 -18.68
N ILE A 36 -21.88 -10.52 -19.08
CA ILE A 36 -22.70 -9.48 -18.40
C ILE A 36 -22.98 -9.89 -16.95
N ILE A 37 -23.27 -11.18 -16.71
CA ILE A 37 -23.47 -11.69 -15.34
C ILE A 37 -22.16 -11.64 -14.55
N ILE A 38 -21.01 -11.88 -15.18
CA ILE A 38 -19.69 -11.77 -14.54
C ILE A 38 -19.38 -10.31 -14.13
N GLU A 39 -19.75 -9.35 -14.96
CA GLU A 39 -19.66 -7.91 -14.63
C GLU A 39 -20.58 -7.55 -13.46
N GLU A 40 -21.83 -8.01 -13.46
CA GLU A 40 -22.76 -7.77 -12.34
C GLU A 40 -22.31 -8.45 -11.03
N LEU A 41 -21.75 -9.66 -11.11
CA LEU A 41 -21.11 -10.31 -9.96
C LEU A 41 -19.89 -9.52 -9.47
N SER A 42 -19.12 -8.93 -10.37
CA SER A 42 -17.96 -8.11 -10.03
C SER A 42 -18.37 -6.86 -9.28
N ASP A 43 -19.42 -6.17 -9.75
CA ASP A 43 -20.02 -5.04 -9.04
C ASP A 43 -20.51 -5.46 -7.65
N ALA A 44 -21.26 -6.56 -7.55
CA ALA A 44 -21.82 -7.04 -6.29
C ALA A 44 -20.74 -7.43 -5.28
N GLY A 45 -19.71 -8.16 -5.74
CA GLY A 45 -18.56 -8.55 -4.93
C GLY A 45 -17.76 -7.34 -4.48
N TYR A 46 -17.54 -6.36 -5.35
CA TYR A 46 -16.81 -5.14 -5.03
C TYR A 46 -17.53 -4.28 -3.99
N LEU A 47 -18.86 -4.10 -4.12
CA LEU A 47 -19.65 -3.40 -3.11
C LEU A 47 -19.54 -4.10 -1.75
N TYR A 48 -19.60 -5.43 -1.73
CA TYR A 48 -19.47 -6.17 -0.47
C TYR A 48 -18.07 -6.04 0.13
N PHE A 49 -17.02 -6.12 -0.69
CA PHE A 49 -15.64 -5.88 -0.28
C PHE A 49 -15.43 -4.48 0.31
N GLN A 50 -15.99 -3.45 -0.30
CA GLN A 50 -15.96 -2.10 0.27
C GLN A 50 -16.70 -2.04 1.61
N SER A 51 -17.78 -2.81 1.78
CA SER A 51 -18.47 -2.92 3.05
C SER A 51 -17.62 -3.60 4.14
N THR A 52 -16.77 -4.57 3.78
CA THR A 52 -15.86 -5.22 4.74
C THR A 52 -14.74 -4.27 5.16
N LEU A 53 -14.16 -3.49 4.23
CA LEU A 53 -13.19 -2.46 4.57
C LEU A 53 -13.79 -1.38 5.50
N ALA A 54 -15.03 -0.96 5.22
CA ALA A 54 -15.74 -0.02 6.08
C ALA A 54 -16.06 -0.60 7.47
N LEU A 55 -16.32 -1.91 7.55
CA LEU A 55 -16.50 -2.63 8.81
C LEU A 55 -15.20 -2.70 9.62
N ASP A 56 -14.07 -2.95 8.98
CA ASP A 56 -12.76 -2.93 9.64
C ASP A 56 -12.47 -1.54 10.22
N GLN A 57 -12.72 -0.47 9.45
CA GLN A 57 -12.60 0.91 9.96
C GLN A 57 -13.56 1.22 11.12
N LEU A 58 -14.75 0.62 11.15
CA LEU A 58 -15.68 0.75 12.28
C LEU A 58 -15.13 0.05 13.53
N ILE A 59 -14.59 -1.16 13.38
CA ILE A 59 -14.10 -1.99 14.48
C ILE A 59 -12.78 -1.42 15.04
N ASP A 60 -11.81 -1.16 14.18
CA ASP A 60 -10.45 -0.78 14.56
C ASP A 60 -10.35 0.72 14.91
N ASN A 61 -10.91 1.58 14.05
CA ASN A 61 -10.80 3.03 14.20
C ASN A 61 -12.00 3.65 14.91
N LYS A 62 -12.97 2.84 15.37
CA LYS A 62 -14.21 3.29 16.05
C LYS A 62 -14.98 4.35 15.26
N ASN A 63 -14.90 4.32 13.93
CA ASN A 63 -15.57 5.30 13.08
C ASN A 63 -17.06 4.97 12.90
N ILE A 64 -17.89 5.41 13.84
CA ILE A 64 -19.33 5.11 13.88
C ILE A 64 -20.06 5.55 12.60
N GLN A 65 -19.58 6.59 11.91
CA GLN A 65 -20.22 7.09 10.69
C GLN A 65 -20.23 6.05 9.55
N LYS A 66 -19.30 5.08 9.58
CA LYS A 66 -19.20 4.00 8.60
C LYS A 66 -20.39 3.05 8.62
N ILE A 67 -21.20 3.02 9.69
CA ILE A 67 -22.35 2.11 9.81
C ILE A 67 -23.37 2.28 8.66
N PHE A 68 -23.62 3.52 8.24
CA PHE A 68 -24.56 3.80 7.15
C PHE A 68 -23.99 3.37 5.80
N GLU A 69 -22.69 3.60 5.58
CA GLU A 69 -21.98 3.18 4.38
C GLU A 69 -21.98 1.65 4.24
N ILE A 70 -21.64 0.92 5.31
CA ILE A 70 -21.69 -0.54 5.36
C ILE A 70 -23.09 -1.04 4.97
N THR A 71 -24.13 -0.47 5.57
CA THR A 71 -25.52 -0.88 5.32
C THR A 71 -25.91 -0.68 3.85
N ILE A 72 -25.61 0.49 3.28
CA ILE A 72 -25.91 0.80 1.87
C ILE A 72 -25.18 -0.16 0.93
N LEU A 73 -23.89 -0.39 1.17
CA LEU A 73 -23.06 -1.25 0.32
C LEU A 73 -23.53 -2.70 0.34
N GLN A 74 -23.84 -3.23 1.53
CA GLN A 74 -24.37 -4.58 1.68
C GLN A 74 -25.75 -4.73 1.05
N GLU A 75 -26.65 -3.76 1.25
CA GLU A 75 -27.99 -3.78 0.66
C GLU A 75 -27.92 -3.82 -0.87
N GLU A 76 -27.11 -2.95 -1.49
CA GLU A 76 -26.97 -2.92 -2.95
C GLU A 76 -26.28 -4.18 -3.49
N SER A 77 -25.29 -4.73 -2.78
CA SER A 77 -24.69 -6.01 -3.13
C SER A 77 -25.72 -7.16 -3.12
N ILE A 78 -26.53 -7.25 -2.06
CA ILE A 78 -27.54 -8.31 -1.91
C ILE A 78 -28.65 -8.18 -2.96
N LYS A 79 -29.07 -6.96 -3.32
CA LYS A 79 -30.03 -6.75 -4.43
C LYS A 79 -29.51 -7.35 -5.72
N LEU A 80 -28.27 -7.02 -6.09
CA LEU A 80 -27.64 -7.57 -7.31
C LEU A 80 -27.54 -9.09 -7.28
N LEU A 81 -27.09 -9.65 -6.16
CA LEU A 81 -26.99 -11.11 -6.01
C LEU A 81 -28.38 -11.78 -6.08
N THR A 82 -29.41 -11.14 -5.55
CA THR A 82 -30.79 -11.62 -5.62
C THR A 82 -31.34 -11.58 -7.04
N ASP A 83 -31.03 -10.54 -7.82
CA ASP A 83 -31.42 -10.46 -9.23
C ASP A 83 -30.77 -11.59 -10.06
N ILE A 84 -29.52 -11.96 -9.73
CA ILE A 84 -28.78 -13.03 -10.41
C ILE A 84 -29.27 -14.43 -10.02
N PHE A 85 -29.45 -14.68 -8.72
CA PHE A 85 -29.67 -16.04 -8.20
C PHE A 85 -31.12 -16.33 -7.80
N GLY A 86 -31.89 -15.32 -7.44
CA GLY A 86 -33.19 -15.48 -6.79
C GLY A 86 -33.10 -15.88 -5.31
N TYR A 87 -34.20 -15.73 -4.59
CA TYR A 87 -34.27 -15.94 -3.13
C TYR A 87 -34.08 -17.41 -2.71
N ASP A 88 -34.54 -18.37 -3.52
CA ASP A 88 -34.53 -19.80 -3.17
C ASP A 88 -33.27 -20.54 -3.64
N SER A 89 -32.25 -19.79 -4.09
CA SER A 89 -31.02 -20.39 -4.62
C SER A 89 -30.13 -21.00 -3.54
N ILE A 90 -29.49 -22.12 -3.88
CA ILE A 90 -28.44 -22.76 -3.07
C ILE A 90 -27.25 -21.82 -2.82
N PHE A 91 -27.08 -20.78 -3.64
CA PHE A 91 -26.09 -19.72 -3.43
C PHE A 91 -26.11 -19.17 -2.00
N TRP A 92 -27.31 -18.95 -1.43
CA TRP A 92 -27.45 -18.36 -0.11
C TRP A 92 -26.92 -19.26 1.01
N ASN A 93 -26.83 -20.57 0.79
CA ASN A 93 -26.16 -21.48 1.73
C ASN A 93 -24.65 -21.21 1.77
N PHE A 94 -24.02 -21.04 0.60
CA PHE A 94 -22.60 -20.66 0.54
C PHE A 94 -22.37 -19.28 1.16
N TRP A 95 -23.24 -18.31 0.86
CA TRP A 95 -23.18 -16.98 1.47
C TRP A 95 -23.24 -17.01 3.00
N ASN A 96 -24.21 -17.72 3.56
CA ASN A 96 -24.39 -17.83 5.00
C ASN A 96 -23.22 -18.55 5.66
N ASN A 97 -22.68 -19.58 5.01
CA ASN A 97 -21.49 -20.29 5.49
C ASN A 97 -20.26 -19.37 5.49
N SER A 98 -20.01 -18.62 4.41
CA SER A 98 -18.92 -17.64 4.36
C SER A 98 -19.06 -16.56 5.42
N ARG A 99 -20.28 -16.07 5.69
CA ARG A 99 -20.49 -15.13 6.80
C ARG A 99 -20.12 -15.75 8.14
N ASN A 100 -20.49 -17.01 8.39
CA ASN A 100 -20.13 -17.71 9.62
C ASN A 100 -18.61 -17.94 9.74
N ASP A 101 -17.95 -18.29 8.63
CA ASP A 101 -16.49 -18.42 8.56
C ASP A 101 -15.80 -17.10 8.91
N TYR A 102 -16.26 -15.98 8.36
CA TYR A 102 -15.69 -14.67 8.66
C TYR A 102 -15.87 -14.29 10.14
N ILE A 103 -17.03 -14.57 10.73
CA ILE A 103 -17.26 -14.40 12.18
C ILE A 103 -16.31 -15.29 12.99
N GLU A 104 -16.06 -16.52 12.54
CA GLU A 104 -15.12 -17.42 13.19
C GLU A 104 -13.68 -16.94 13.06
N ALA A 105 -13.29 -16.34 11.92
CA ALA A 105 -11.99 -15.69 11.75
C ALA A 105 -11.74 -14.64 12.83
N ILE A 106 -12.74 -13.79 13.13
CA ILE A 106 -12.64 -12.79 14.21
C ILE A 106 -12.40 -13.47 15.58
N LYS A 107 -13.08 -14.60 15.85
CA LYS A 107 -12.89 -15.36 17.10
C LYS A 107 -11.50 -15.99 17.18
N ILE A 108 -11.02 -16.56 16.09
CA ILE A 108 -9.67 -17.15 16.00
C ILE A 108 -8.64 -16.03 16.23
N ASP A 109 -8.75 -14.90 15.52
CA ASP A 109 -7.87 -13.75 15.67
C ASP A 109 -7.74 -13.33 17.14
N HIS A 110 -8.88 -13.12 17.82
CA HIS A 110 -8.90 -12.76 19.24
C HIS A 110 -8.28 -13.82 20.15
N ARG A 111 -8.50 -15.11 19.85
CA ARG A 111 -7.87 -16.23 20.59
C ARG A 111 -6.35 -16.19 20.43
N LEU A 112 -5.86 -16.06 19.20
CA LEU A 112 -4.44 -16.10 18.87
C LEU A 112 -3.65 -14.95 19.50
N ARG A 113 -4.25 -13.76 19.66
CA ARG A 113 -3.62 -12.60 20.35
C ARG A 113 -3.07 -12.94 21.74
N ASN A 114 -3.72 -13.85 22.45
CA ASN A 114 -3.39 -14.19 23.84
C ASN A 114 -2.65 -15.53 23.97
N SER A 115 -2.45 -16.25 22.86
CA SER A 115 -1.80 -17.56 22.84
C SER A 115 -0.28 -17.42 22.86
N LYS A 116 0.38 -18.21 23.72
CA LYS A 116 1.86 -18.28 23.77
C LYS A 116 2.44 -19.19 22.68
N ASP A 117 1.71 -20.23 22.34
CA ASP A 117 2.06 -21.19 21.29
C ASP A 117 0.89 -21.28 20.33
N VAL A 118 1.13 -20.81 19.10
CA VAL A 118 0.19 -20.84 17.99
C VAL A 118 0.74 -21.79 16.94
N ALA A 119 -0.07 -22.79 16.57
CA ALA A 119 0.24 -23.68 15.46
C ALA A 119 0.07 -22.94 14.13
N PHE A 120 0.89 -23.26 13.14
CA PHE A 120 0.80 -22.56 11.85
C PHE A 120 -0.52 -22.87 11.14
N GLU A 121 -1.06 -24.07 11.36
CA GLU A 121 -2.33 -24.53 10.83
C GLU A 121 -3.51 -23.66 11.33
N GLU A 122 -3.48 -23.21 12.58
CA GLU A 122 -4.49 -22.29 13.12
C GLU A 122 -4.42 -20.92 12.43
N TYR A 123 -3.21 -20.46 12.11
CA TYR A 123 -3.02 -19.24 11.35
C TYR A 123 -3.46 -19.40 9.88
N GLN A 124 -3.22 -20.56 9.28
CA GLN A 124 -3.69 -20.86 7.93
C GLN A 124 -5.23 -20.87 7.87
N GLU A 125 -5.88 -21.45 8.87
CA GLU A 125 -7.33 -21.41 9.03
C GLU A 125 -7.84 -19.97 9.20
N LEU A 126 -7.17 -19.15 10.01
CA LEU A 126 -7.49 -17.72 10.15
C LEU A 126 -7.45 -17.00 8.80
N ALA A 127 -6.35 -17.12 8.06
CA ALA A 127 -6.15 -16.45 6.78
C ALA A 127 -7.20 -16.88 5.74
N ASP A 128 -7.50 -18.19 5.67
CA ASP A 128 -8.49 -18.74 4.75
C ASP A 128 -9.93 -18.33 5.08
N LYS A 129 -10.27 -18.22 6.37
CA LYS A 129 -11.58 -17.75 6.80
C LYS A 129 -11.74 -16.23 6.62
N LYS A 130 -10.67 -15.43 6.81
CA LYS A 130 -10.69 -13.98 6.51
C LYS A 130 -10.99 -13.72 5.03
N SER A 131 -10.50 -14.56 4.12
CA SER A 131 -10.71 -14.40 2.68
C SER A 131 -11.96 -15.12 2.12
N THR A 132 -12.83 -15.64 2.97
CA THR A 132 -13.97 -16.50 2.56
C THR A 132 -14.92 -15.85 1.55
N PHE A 133 -15.11 -14.52 1.60
CA PHE A 133 -15.94 -13.81 0.62
C PHE A 133 -15.31 -13.78 -0.79
N GLY A 134 -13.99 -13.94 -0.91
CA GLY A 134 -13.35 -14.21 -2.20
C GLY A 134 -13.80 -15.55 -2.81
N LYS A 135 -14.08 -16.56 -1.97
CA LYS A 135 -14.60 -17.87 -2.43
C LYS A 135 -16.02 -17.79 -2.95
N ILE A 136 -16.82 -16.82 -2.49
CA ILE A 136 -18.17 -16.57 -3.03
C ILE A 136 -18.14 -16.30 -4.53
N ALA A 137 -17.10 -15.62 -5.02
CA ALA A 137 -16.91 -15.42 -6.46
C ALA A 137 -16.77 -16.76 -7.22
N ILE A 138 -16.00 -17.70 -6.66
CA ILE A 138 -15.80 -19.04 -7.23
C ILE A 138 -17.09 -19.86 -7.16
N TYR A 139 -17.79 -19.84 -6.02
CA TYR A 139 -19.07 -20.53 -5.85
C TYR A 139 -20.14 -20.00 -6.81
N SER A 140 -20.18 -18.68 -7.02
CA SER A 140 -21.10 -18.02 -7.95
C SER A 140 -20.95 -18.59 -9.36
N LEU A 141 -19.72 -18.63 -9.87
CA LEU A 141 -19.45 -19.13 -11.22
C LEU A 141 -19.69 -20.63 -11.35
N LYS A 142 -19.39 -21.41 -10.30
CA LYS A 142 -19.72 -22.84 -10.24
C LYS A 142 -21.22 -23.07 -10.35
N ILE A 143 -22.03 -22.31 -9.62
CA ILE A 143 -23.49 -22.43 -9.62
C ILE A 143 -24.06 -22.07 -11.00
N LEU A 144 -23.58 -20.97 -11.59
CA LEU A 144 -24.04 -20.50 -12.90
C LEU A 144 -23.60 -21.40 -14.06
N SER A 145 -22.43 -22.02 -13.97
CA SER A 145 -21.93 -22.93 -15.03
C SER A 145 -22.72 -24.24 -15.08
N ASN A 146 -23.08 -24.79 -13.92
CA ASN A 146 -23.86 -26.04 -13.76
C ASN A 146 -23.36 -27.23 -14.62
N THR A 147 -22.04 -27.42 -14.72
CA THR A 147 -21.42 -28.55 -15.44
C THR A 147 -20.62 -29.45 -14.51
N GLU A 148 -20.47 -30.73 -14.89
CA GLU A 148 -19.67 -31.70 -14.13
C GLU A 148 -18.17 -31.36 -14.15
N ASP A 149 -17.64 -30.89 -15.28
CA ASP A 149 -16.26 -30.39 -15.39
C ASP A 149 -15.99 -29.22 -14.44
N ALA A 150 -16.97 -28.31 -14.28
CA ALA A 150 -16.87 -27.20 -13.34
C ALA A 150 -16.75 -27.70 -11.89
N ASN A 151 -17.30 -28.88 -11.56
CA ASN A 151 -17.18 -29.48 -10.22
C ASN A 151 -15.76 -30.00 -9.91
N ILE A 152 -14.99 -30.41 -10.91
CA ILE A 152 -13.60 -30.84 -10.69
C ILE A 152 -12.68 -29.61 -10.65
N ILE A 153 -12.90 -28.68 -11.56
CA ILE A 153 -12.07 -27.48 -11.70
C ILE A 153 -12.22 -26.55 -10.48
N TYR A 154 -13.44 -26.32 -9.97
CA TYR A 154 -13.62 -25.38 -8.85
C TYR A 154 -12.91 -25.81 -7.57
N GLN A 155 -12.78 -27.11 -7.30
CA GLN A 155 -12.08 -27.60 -6.12
C GLN A 155 -10.59 -27.28 -6.18
N LYS A 156 -9.97 -27.42 -7.36
CA LYS A 156 -8.58 -27.00 -7.59
C LYS A 156 -8.44 -25.48 -7.45
N ILE A 157 -9.39 -24.71 -7.96
CA ILE A 157 -9.38 -23.24 -7.82
C ILE A 157 -9.51 -22.84 -6.34
N LEU A 158 -10.41 -23.45 -5.57
CA LEU A 158 -10.54 -23.21 -4.13
C LEU A 158 -9.24 -23.53 -3.38
N LEU A 159 -8.57 -24.63 -3.73
CA LEU A 159 -7.28 -24.97 -3.14
C LEU A 159 -6.18 -23.95 -3.51
N SER A 160 -6.18 -23.45 -4.75
CA SER A 160 -5.28 -22.36 -5.15
C SER A 160 -5.58 -21.09 -4.35
N HIS A 161 -6.86 -20.75 -4.15
CA HIS A 161 -7.29 -19.60 -3.36
C HIS A 161 -6.91 -19.72 -1.89
N TYR A 162 -7.00 -20.92 -1.30
CA TYR A 162 -6.53 -21.21 0.05
C TYR A 162 -5.05 -20.81 0.20
N TYR A 163 -4.18 -21.31 -0.69
CA TYR A 163 -2.75 -20.98 -0.64
C TYR A 163 -2.48 -19.50 -0.95
N PHE A 164 -3.18 -18.93 -1.93
CA PHE A 164 -3.10 -17.49 -2.22
C PHE A 164 -3.43 -16.65 -0.97
N SER A 165 -4.50 -16.99 -0.26
CA SER A 165 -4.97 -16.23 0.91
C SER A 165 -3.94 -16.26 2.05
N ILE A 166 -3.33 -17.41 2.30
CA ILE A 166 -2.27 -17.55 3.31
C ILE A 166 -1.03 -16.75 2.88
N GLY A 167 -0.64 -16.84 1.61
CA GLY A 167 0.47 -16.10 1.05
C GLY A 167 0.28 -14.60 1.19
N LEU A 168 -0.91 -14.10 0.82
CA LEU A 168 -1.26 -12.69 0.89
C LEU A 168 -1.27 -12.20 2.34
N GLN A 169 -1.95 -12.90 3.26
CA GLN A 169 -1.98 -12.51 4.68
C GLN A 169 -0.57 -12.46 5.29
N LEU A 170 0.31 -13.42 4.97
CA LEU A 170 1.70 -13.38 5.44
C LEU A 170 2.47 -12.17 4.89
N TYR A 171 2.18 -11.74 3.66
CA TYR A 171 2.79 -10.55 3.10
C TYR A 171 2.27 -9.28 3.80
N ASP A 172 0.96 -9.19 4.01
CA ASP A 172 0.31 -8.08 4.73
C ASP A 172 0.84 -7.99 6.17
N ASP A 173 0.98 -9.11 6.89
CA ASP A 173 1.57 -9.17 8.24
C ASP A 173 3.02 -8.61 8.31
N VAL A 174 3.76 -8.58 7.20
CA VAL A 174 5.09 -7.95 7.13
C VAL A 174 4.96 -6.45 6.83
N LYS A 175 3.99 -6.06 5.99
CA LYS A 175 3.76 -4.67 5.56
C LYS A 175 3.12 -3.82 6.65
N ASP A 176 2.15 -4.39 7.37
CA ASP A 176 1.31 -3.71 8.35
C ASP A 176 1.78 -3.95 9.79
N LEU A 177 3.01 -4.44 9.95
CA LEU A 177 3.65 -4.74 11.24
C LEU A 177 3.46 -3.64 12.30
N LYS A 178 3.54 -2.37 11.90
CA LYS A 178 3.36 -1.22 12.81
C LYS A 178 1.90 -1.02 13.20
N GLU A 179 1.00 -1.09 12.24
CA GLU A 179 -0.43 -0.89 12.43
C GLU A 179 -0.99 -1.98 13.33
N ASP A 180 -0.71 -3.24 13.01
CA ASP A 180 -1.18 -4.40 13.78
C ASP A 180 -0.65 -4.41 15.21
N TYR A 181 0.62 -4.03 15.39
CA TYR A 181 1.21 -3.88 16.72
C TYR A 181 0.48 -2.80 17.54
N THR A 182 0.16 -1.67 16.90
CA THR A 182 -0.51 -0.53 17.55
C THR A 182 -1.97 -0.85 17.88
N ASN A 183 -2.66 -1.55 16.99
CA ASN A 183 -4.07 -1.93 17.12
C ASN A 183 -4.27 -3.22 17.95
N ASN A 184 -3.18 -3.83 18.45
CA ASN A 184 -3.20 -5.09 19.18
C ASN A 184 -3.96 -6.19 18.43
N GLN A 185 -3.71 -6.28 17.13
CA GLN A 185 -4.21 -7.34 16.25
C GLN A 185 -3.22 -8.52 16.24
N PHE A 186 -3.72 -9.72 15.97
CA PHE A 186 -2.82 -10.85 15.81
C PHE A 186 -2.08 -10.70 14.48
N ASN A 187 -0.76 -10.81 14.53
CA ASN A 187 0.11 -10.75 13.37
C ASN A 187 1.22 -11.79 13.53
N TRP A 188 1.40 -12.64 12.52
CA TRP A 188 2.30 -13.78 12.54
C TRP A 188 3.77 -13.36 12.68
N SER A 189 4.15 -12.26 12.02
CA SER A 189 5.49 -11.68 12.12
C SER A 189 5.82 -11.25 13.54
N ILE A 190 4.88 -10.59 14.22
CA ILE A 190 5.03 -10.18 15.63
C ILE A 190 5.10 -11.39 16.56
N TYR A 191 4.25 -12.39 16.34
CA TYR A 191 4.26 -13.64 17.11
C TYR A 191 5.62 -14.35 17.02
N LEU A 192 6.13 -14.56 15.80
CA LEU A 192 7.43 -15.20 15.57
C LEU A 192 8.58 -14.39 16.21
N LEU A 193 8.54 -13.07 16.07
CA LEU A 193 9.55 -12.20 16.67
C LEU A 193 9.53 -12.32 18.20
N LYS A 194 8.35 -12.25 18.84
CA LYS A 194 8.19 -12.39 20.30
C LYS A 194 8.70 -13.75 20.79
N LYS A 195 8.45 -14.83 20.02
CA LYS A 195 8.95 -16.17 20.33
C LYS A 195 10.49 -16.23 20.28
N GLU A 196 11.11 -15.53 19.35
CA GLU A 196 12.56 -15.48 19.17
C GLU A 196 13.27 -14.63 20.26
N ILE A 197 12.67 -13.51 20.68
CA ILE A 197 13.30 -12.56 21.61
C ILE A 197 12.93 -12.78 23.09
N GLY A 198 11.90 -13.59 23.37
CA GLY A 198 11.39 -13.85 24.72
C GLY A 198 10.65 -12.66 25.35
N ASN A 199 10.60 -12.60 26.69
CA ASN A 199 9.85 -11.60 27.47
C ASN A 199 10.50 -10.21 27.52
N ASN A 200 11.35 -9.86 26.56
CA ASN A 200 12.00 -8.56 26.54
C ASN A 200 11.03 -7.48 26.05
N ASN A 201 10.78 -6.48 26.90
CA ASN A 201 9.98 -5.31 26.54
C ASN A 201 10.84 -4.30 25.78
N PHE A 202 10.73 -4.32 24.46
CA PHE A 202 11.38 -3.36 23.57
C PHE A 202 10.37 -2.36 23.00
N SER A 203 10.85 -1.15 22.67
CA SER A 203 10.08 -0.20 21.85
C SER A 203 9.80 -0.78 20.47
N PHE A 204 8.74 -0.30 19.81
CA PHE A 204 8.40 -0.74 18.46
C PHE A 204 9.55 -0.51 17.47
N GLU A 205 10.29 0.60 17.56
CA GLU A 205 11.43 0.89 16.68
C GLU A 205 12.53 -0.18 16.81
N THR A 206 12.73 -0.70 18.02
CA THR A 206 13.69 -1.76 18.31
C THR A 206 13.17 -3.10 17.80
N LEU A 207 11.89 -3.41 18.02
CA LEU A 207 11.26 -4.62 17.50
C LEU A 207 11.32 -4.66 15.97
N ASN A 208 11.00 -3.55 15.30
CA ASN A 208 11.06 -3.44 13.85
C ASN A 208 12.48 -3.70 13.33
N LYS A 209 13.52 -3.19 13.99
CA LYS A 209 14.91 -3.52 13.61
C LYS A 209 15.24 -4.99 13.84
N LEU A 210 14.84 -5.55 14.97
CA LEU A 210 15.07 -6.96 15.31
C LEU A 210 14.37 -7.90 14.34
N PHE A 211 13.16 -7.55 13.89
CA PHE A 211 12.39 -8.29 12.88
C PHE A 211 13.22 -8.57 11.62
N TYR A 212 13.95 -7.57 11.13
CA TYR A 212 14.84 -7.73 9.98
C TYR A 212 16.17 -8.40 10.35
N ILE A 213 16.84 -7.94 11.41
CA ILE A 213 18.19 -8.43 11.79
C ILE A 213 18.17 -9.92 12.16
N LYS A 214 17.11 -10.39 12.81
CA LYS A 214 16.91 -11.80 13.20
C LYS A 214 16.42 -12.67 12.04
N GLY A 215 16.20 -12.11 10.85
CA GLY A 215 15.73 -12.86 9.68
C GLY A 215 14.26 -13.29 9.74
N ILE A 216 13.47 -12.76 10.67
CA ILE A 216 12.04 -13.09 10.78
C ILE A 216 11.29 -12.59 9.54
N ALA A 217 11.58 -11.37 9.07
CA ALA A 217 11.00 -10.81 7.84
C ALA A 217 11.25 -11.72 6.63
N GLU A 218 12.51 -12.18 6.45
CA GLU A 218 12.88 -13.09 5.37
C GLU A 218 12.13 -14.42 5.47
N LYS A 219 12.02 -14.98 6.68
CA LYS A 219 11.31 -16.25 6.92
C LYS A 219 9.83 -16.14 6.55
N VAL A 220 9.16 -15.08 6.99
CA VAL A 220 7.73 -14.85 6.71
C VAL A 220 7.49 -14.64 5.22
N LEU A 221 8.28 -13.78 4.56
CA LEU A 221 8.19 -13.53 3.12
C LEU A 221 8.48 -14.79 2.29
N SER A 222 9.46 -15.60 2.69
CA SER A 222 9.76 -16.88 2.01
C SER A 222 8.59 -17.85 2.15
N THR A 223 7.97 -17.91 3.34
CA THR A 223 6.77 -18.73 3.57
C THR A 223 5.58 -18.25 2.73
N SER A 224 5.43 -16.94 2.57
CA SER A 224 4.44 -16.35 1.66
C SER A 224 4.66 -16.81 0.21
N LEU A 225 5.89 -16.68 -0.30
CA LEU A 225 6.27 -17.13 -1.65
C LEU A 225 6.03 -18.62 -1.86
N ASP A 226 6.29 -19.47 -0.86
CA ASP A 226 6.03 -20.91 -0.96
C ASP A 226 4.54 -21.22 -1.09
N ASN A 227 3.66 -20.46 -0.43
CA ASN A 227 2.22 -20.61 -0.61
C ASN A 227 1.79 -20.13 -2.01
N PHE A 228 2.28 -19.00 -2.50
CA PHE A 228 2.04 -18.58 -3.89
C PHE A 228 2.53 -19.62 -4.90
N ARG A 229 3.71 -20.24 -4.67
CA ARG A 229 4.22 -21.32 -5.51
C ARG A 229 3.28 -22.52 -5.56
N LYS A 230 2.71 -22.93 -4.41
CA LYS A 230 1.71 -24.01 -4.35
C LYS A 230 0.45 -23.64 -5.14
N SER A 231 -0.05 -22.42 -4.97
CA SER A 231 -1.19 -21.92 -5.75
C SER A 231 -0.91 -21.95 -7.27
N ILE A 232 0.21 -21.37 -7.69
CA ILE A 232 0.64 -21.33 -9.10
C ILE A 232 0.78 -22.74 -9.68
N ASN A 233 1.37 -23.69 -8.94
CA ASN A 233 1.52 -25.07 -9.40
C ASN A 233 0.16 -25.72 -9.66
N ILE A 234 -0.81 -25.56 -8.75
CA ILE A 234 -2.17 -26.06 -8.94
C ILE A 234 -2.80 -25.46 -10.20
N LEU A 235 -2.64 -24.15 -10.41
CA LEU A 235 -3.21 -23.46 -11.58
C LEU A 235 -2.54 -23.91 -12.90
N LYS A 236 -1.22 -24.11 -12.90
CA LYS A 236 -0.48 -24.66 -14.05
C LYS A 236 -0.90 -26.10 -14.36
N GLU A 237 -1.20 -26.90 -13.34
CA GLU A 237 -1.74 -28.27 -13.52
C GLU A 237 -3.15 -28.28 -14.11
N ILE A 238 -3.95 -27.22 -13.92
CA ILE A 238 -5.24 -27.07 -14.62
C ILE A 238 -5.01 -26.84 -16.13
N GLY A 239 -3.90 -26.18 -16.51
CA GLY A 239 -3.53 -25.98 -17.91
C GLY A 239 -4.39 -24.95 -18.65
N ILE A 240 -5.04 -24.03 -17.92
CA ILE A 240 -5.87 -22.95 -18.47
C ILE A 240 -5.23 -21.61 -18.10
N GLU A 241 -4.88 -20.83 -19.12
CA GLU A 241 -4.48 -19.43 -18.96
C GLU A 241 -5.63 -18.60 -18.41
N SER A 242 -5.38 -17.83 -17.33
CA SER A 242 -6.41 -17.07 -16.66
C SER A 242 -5.85 -15.82 -15.98
N GLU A 243 -6.70 -14.81 -15.79
CA GLU A 243 -6.36 -13.64 -15.00
C GLU A 243 -6.01 -14.01 -13.54
N TRP A 244 -6.63 -15.07 -12.99
CA TRP A 244 -6.27 -15.58 -11.67
C TRP A 244 -4.83 -16.10 -11.59
N LEU A 245 -4.36 -16.82 -12.61
CA LEU A 245 -2.95 -17.23 -12.71
C LEU A 245 -2.03 -16.01 -12.82
N THR A 246 -2.40 -15.02 -13.63
CA THR A 246 -1.64 -13.76 -13.75
C THR A 246 -1.52 -13.05 -12.41
N VAL A 247 -2.62 -12.86 -11.66
CA VAL A 247 -2.59 -12.24 -10.33
C VAL A 247 -1.69 -13.00 -9.35
N ASN A 248 -1.71 -14.34 -9.39
CA ASN A 248 -0.83 -15.15 -8.55
C ASN A 248 0.65 -14.95 -8.89
N LEU A 249 0.99 -14.85 -10.17
CA LEU A 249 2.35 -14.60 -10.64
C LEU A 249 2.81 -13.17 -10.29
N ASP A 250 1.97 -12.17 -10.51
CA ASP A 250 2.27 -10.76 -10.21
C ASP A 250 2.51 -10.55 -8.72
N MET A 251 1.69 -11.17 -7.87
CA MET A 251 1.89 -11.12 -6.42
C MET A 251 3.15 -11.87 -6.01
N TYR A 252 3.44 -13.04 -6.59
CA TYR A 252 4.70 -13.75 -6.33
C TYR A 252 5.92 -12.87 -6.65
N GLU A 253 5.94 -12.21 -7.82
CA GLU A 253 7.04 -11.32 -8.20
C GLU A 253 7.13 -10.09 -7.28
N THR A 254 6.00 -9.48 -6.91
CA THR A 254 5.95 -8.35 -5.98
C THR A 254 6.59 -8.70 -4.63
N ILE A 255 6.22 -9.86 -4.08
CA ILE A 255 6.72 -10.34 -2.79
C ILE A 255 8.19 -10.75 -2.90
N ASN A 256 8.59 -11.36 -4.02
CA ASN A 256 9.98 -11.74 -4.27
C ASN A 256 10.90 -10.52 -4.37
N ASN A 257 10.45 -9.47 -5.05
CA ASN A 257 11.16 -8.19 -5.10
C ASN A 257 11.28 -7.56 -3.71
N TYR A 258 10.21 -7.58 -2.91
CA TYR A 258 10.24 -7.10 -1.53
C TYR A 258 11.22 -7.89 -0.65
N LEU A 259 11.29 -9.21 -0.82
CA LEU A 259 12.27 -10.08 -0.17
C LEU A 259 13.70 -9.74 -0.60
N HIS A 260 13.94 -9.53 -1.90
CA HIS A 260 15.25 -9.13 -2.42
C HIS A 260 15.72 -7.80 -1.84
N ILE A 261 14.84 -6.80 -1.76
CA ILE A 261 15.12 -5.50 -1.12
C ILE A 261 15.46 -5.70 0.35
N THR A 262 14.68 -6.52 1.06
CA THR A 262 14.89 -6.84 2.49
C THR A 262 16.27 -7.46 2.72
N LYS A 263 16.65 -8.44 1.89
CA LYS A 263 17.98 -9.07 1.92
C LYS A 263 19.10 -8.08 1.64
N GLY A 264 18.92 -7.22 0.63
CA GLY A 264 19.86 -6.17 0.27
C GLY A 264 20.13 -5.20 1.43
N TYR A 265 19.06 -4.74 2.08
CA TYR A 265 19.14 -3.86 3.25
C TYR A 265 19.94 -4.49 4.40
N ILE A 266 19.66 -5.76 4.73
CA ILE A 266 20.39 -6.50 5.78
C ILE A 266 21.87 -6.64 5.42
N LYS A 267 22.19 -6.95 4.16
CA LYS A 267 23.58 -7.05 3.69
C LYS A 267 24.33 -5.72 3.82
N ILE A 268 23.67 -4.60 3.50
CA ILE A 268 24.23 -3.26 3.71
C ILE A 268 24.49 -2.99 5.19
N LEU A 269 23.55 -3.35 6.08
CA LEU A 269 23.72 -3.20 7.53
C LEU A 269 24.93 -3.99 8.05
N TYR A 270 25.06 -5.26 7.65
CA TYR A 270 26.23 -6.07 8.02
C TYR A 270 27.53 -5.46 7.50
N LYS A 271 27.55 -4.97 6.26
CA LYS A 271 28.75 -4.31 5.70
C LYS A 271 29.10 -3.02 6.44
N LYS A 272 28.12 -2.20 6.82
CA LYS A 272 28.34 -1.01 7.66
C LYS A 272 28.92 -1.38 9.02
N LEU A 273 28.46 -2.48 9.63
CA LEU A 273 29.00 -2.97 10.89
C LEU A 273 30.44 -3.49 10.76
N GLU A 274 30.76 -4.20 9.67
CA GLU A 274 32.13 -4.62 9.38
C GLU A 274 33.07 -3.40 9.23
N VAL A 275 32.65 -2.39 8.45
CA VAL A 275 33.43 -1.17 8.27
C VAL A 275 33.67 -0.45 9.60
N LYS A 276 32.63 -0.33 10.45
CA LYS A 276 32.78 0.23 11.81
C LYS A 276 33.69 -0.58 12.74
N LYS A 277 33.80 -1.89 12.54
CA LYS A 277 34.75 -2.74 13.29
C LYS A 277 36.19 -2.56 12.79
N THR A 278 36.37 -2.22 11.52
CA THR A 278 37.68 -1.97 10.91
C THR A 278 38.12 -0.50 10.98
N GLU A 279 37.18 0.42 11.21
CA GLU A 279 37.48 1.74 11.75
C GLU A 279 38.18 1.51 13.07
N ARG A 280 39.51 1.68 13.07
CA ARG A 280 40.28 1.77 14.31
C ARG A 280 39.52 2.74 15.23
N PRO A 281 39.43 2.47 16.55
CA PRO A 281 38.98 3.52 17.46
C PRO A 281 39.78 4.75 17.07
N SER A 282 39.14 5.90 16.91
CA SER A 282 39.85 7.15 16.68
C SER A 282 40.91 7.21 17.78
N GLN A 283 42.14 6.79 17.47
CA GLN A 283 43.30 7.17 18.23
C GLN A 283 43.20 8.67 18.07
N LYS A 284 42.73 9.34 19.12
CA LYS A 284 42.92 10.77 19.21
C LYS A 284 44.39 10.92 18.86
N PHE A 285 44.67 11.52 17.70
CA PHE A 285 46.02 11.60 17.15
C PHE A 285 47.00 12.16 18.21
N ILE A 286 46.41 12.87 19.19
CA ILE A 286 47.02 13.38 20.39
C ILE A 286 46.22 12.92 21.62
N ASN A 287 46.87 12.21 22.56
CA ASN A 287 46.33 12.00 23.90
C ASN A 287 46.67 13.20 24.81
N TYR A 288 45.77 14.17 24.88
CA TYR A 288 45.96 15.40 25.66
C TYR A 288 46.16 15.20 27.16
N GLU A 289 45.78 14.04 27.72
CA GLU A 289 46.00 13.71 29.13
C GLU A 289 47.47 13.40 29.44
N THR A 290 48.27 13.05 28.41
CA THR A 290 49.70 12.73 28.53
C THR A 290 50.63 13.90 28.21
N ILE A 291 50.08 15.03 27.77
CA ILE A 291 50.87 16.22 27.44
C ILE A 291 51.18 16.98 28.74
N ASN A 292 52.43 16.90 29.18
CA ASN A 292 52.98 17.80 30.21
C ASN A 292 53.65 19.03 29.57
N LYS A 293 53.90 20.07 30.37
CA LYS A 293 54.58 21.31 29.93
C LYS A 293 55.88 21.06 29.16
N SER A 294 56.64 20.00 29.47
CA SER A 294 57.90 19.71 28.78
C SER A 294 57.71 19.24 27.34
N TYR A 295 56.62 18.53 27.02
CA TYR A 295 56.31 18.15 25.64
C TYR A 295 55.92 19.35 24.79
N ILE A 296 55.19 20.31 25.37
CA ILE A 296 54.87 21.58 24.72
C ILE A 296 56.16 22.38 24.48
N SER A 297 57.05 22.48 25.48
CA SER A 297 58.34 23.16 25.32
C SER A 297 59.21 22.53 24.23
N LYS A 298 59.29 21.19 24.16
CA LYS A 298 60.02 20.47 23.12
C LYS A 298 59.40 20.65 21.74
N GLY A 299 58.07 20.69 21.65
CA GLY A 299 57.35 20.98 20.41
C GLY A 299 57.62 22.40 19.91
N LEU A 300 57.61 23.39 20.81
CA LEU A 300 57.94 24.78 20.49
C LEU A 300 59.42 24.94 20.08
N GLU A 301 60.34 24.24 20.75
CA GLU A 301 61.76 24.19 20.36
C GLU A 301 61.95 23.57 18.98
N PHE A 302 61.23 22.49 18.68
CA PHE A 302 61.26 21.85 17.37
C PHE A 302 60.74 22.79 16.28
N ILE A 303 59.58 23.43 16.49
CA ILE A 303 59.02 24.39 15.53
C ILE A 303 59.95 25.58 15.33
N LYS A 304 60.54 26.11 16.41
CA LYS A 304 61.51 27.21 16.34
C LYS A 304 62.75 26.79 15.54
N LYS A 305 63.30 25.61 15.83
CA LYS A 305 64.46 25.07 15.12
C LYS A 305 64.14 24.82 13.65
N ASP A 306 62.98 24.25 13.34
CA ASP A 306 62.52 23.99 11.97
C ASP A 306 62.35 25.29 11.17
N PHE A 307 61.73 26.30 11.80
CA PHE A 307 61.59 27.64 11.25
C PHE A 307 62.96 28.28 10.97
N ASP A 308 63.87 28.23 11.93
CA ASP A 308 65.23 28.77 11.79
C ASP A 308 66.04 28.03 10.70
N SER A 309 65.80 26.74 10.48
CA SER A 309 66.50 25.96 9.44
C SER A 309 65.88 26.02 8.05
N ASN A 310 64.57 26.23 7.92
CA ASN A 310 63.85 26.12 6.64
C ASN A 310 63.33 27.46 6.09
N TYR A 311 63.22 28.49 6.92
CA TYR A 311 62.53 29.74 6.54
C TYR A 311 63.35 31.03 6.79
N VAL A 312 64.52 30.95 7.44
CA VAL A 312 65.35 32.14 7.73
C VAL A 312 66.40 32.44 6.64
N ASN A 313 66.68 31.50 5.73
CA ASN A 313 67.52 31.80 4.57
C ASN A 313 66.64 31.95 3.32
N GLU A 314 66.25 33.18 3.02
CA GLU A 314 65.86 33.57 1.67
C GLU A 314 67.04 33.26 0.73
N GLU A 315 66.76 32.47 -0.32
CA GLU A 315 67.67 31.99 -1.38
C GLU A 315 68.54 30.74 -1.05
N GLY A 316 67.99 29.53 -1.27
CA GLY A 316 68.81 28.33 -1.42
C GLY A 316 68.09 26.96 -1.38
N ASP A 317 68.32 26.13 -2.41
CA ASP A 317 68.17 24.67 -2.53
C ASP A 317 66.81 23.93 -2.39
N ASN A 318 65.78 24.46 -1.73
CA ASN A 318 64.52 23.68 -1.57
C ASN A 318 63.50 23.79 -2.74
N SER A 319 63.77 24.60 -3.76
CA SER A 319 62.89 24.73 -4.95
C SER A 319 62.89 23.46 -5.82
N GLN A 320 64.02 22.73 -5.86
CA GLN A 320 64.19 21.56 -6.71
C GLN A 320 63.51 20.30 -6.13
N TYR A 321 63.49 20.17 -4.80
CA TYR A 321 62.82 19.05 -4.11
C TYR A 321 61.29 19.08 -4.29
N TRP A 322 60.67 20.23 -4.02
CA TRP A 322 59.22 20.41 -4.22
C TRP A 322 58.83 20.42 -5.70
N GLY A 323 59.67 20.98 -6.57
CA GLY A 323 59.47 20.92 -8.03
C GLY A 323 59.38 19.48 -8.55
N ASN A 324 60.25 18.59 -8.08
CA ASN A 324 60.22 17.18 -8.48
C ASN A 324 59.00 16.43 -7.89
N GLN A 325 58.68 16.61 -6.60
CA GLN A 325 57.55 15.89 -5.99
C GLN A 325 56.19 16.32 -6.54
N LEU A 326 55.97 17.62 -6.79
CA LEU A 326 54.75 18.12 -7.42
C LEU A 326 54.54 17.52 -8.82
N GLN A 327 55.60 17.31 -9.59
CA GLN A 327 55.53 16.66 -10.91
C GLN A 327 55.13 15.18 -10.80
N PHE A 328 55.65 14.45 -9.81
CA PHE A 328 55.26 13.06 -9.55
C PHE A 328 53.78 12.95 -9.17
N TYR A 329 53.30 13.77 -8.24
CA TYR A 329 51.88 13.78 -7.87
C TYR A 329 50.97 14.14 -9.04
N LYS A 330 51.37 15.13 -9.86
CA LYS A 330 50.62 15.51 -11.07
C LYS A 330 50.55 14.36 -12.08
N LYS A 331 51.64 13.60 -12.26
CA LYS A 331 51.67 12.41 -13.12
C LYS A 331 50.77 11.30 -12.60
N SER A 332 50.79 11.03 -11.29
CA SER A 332 49.91 10.04 -10.66
C SER A 332 48.42 10.42 -10.78
N ILE A 333 48.09 11.70 -10.64
CA ILE A 333 46.72 12.20 -10.83
C ILE A 333 46.28 12.03 -12.29
N ASN A 334 47.15 12.35 -13.25
CA ASN A 334 46.83 12.18 -14.67
C ASN A 334 46.60 10.70 -15.03
N LEU A 335 47.45 9.79 -14.52
CA LEU A 335 47.30 8.35 -14.75
C LEU A 335 45.99 7.81 -14.15
N ALA A 336 45.59 8.32 -12.99
CA ALA A 336 44.32 7.94 -12.37
C ALA A 336 43.13 8.46 -13.19
N LYS A 337 43.21 9.67 -13.76
CA LYS A 337 42.17 10.22 -14.65
C LYS A 337 42.03 9.41 -15.94
N GLU A 338 43.14 9.00 -16.55
CA GLU A 338 43.11 8.14 -17.75
C GLU A 338 42.40 6.81 -17.49
N LYS A 339 42.74 6.13 -16.38
CA LYS A 339 42.07 4.87 -16.00
C LYS A 339 40.57 5.01 -15.75
N VAL A 340 40.17 6.14 -15.13
CA VAL A 340 38.73 6.43 -14.93
C VAL A 340 38.04 6.64 -16.27
N GLN A 341 38.69 7.33 -17.22
CA GLN A 341 38.13 7.54 -18.55
C GLN A 341 38.02 6.22 -19.35
N GLU A 342 39.04 5.35 -19.29
CA GLU A 342 39.00 4.02 -19.93
C GLU A 342 37.83 3.18 -19.43
N GLU A 343 37.54 3.21 -18.12
CA GLU A 343 36.42 2.47 -17.54
C GLU A 343 35.06 3.10 -17.91
N ILE A 344 34.98 4.44 -18.00
CA ILE A 344 33.78 5.13 -18.51
C ILE A 344 33.50 4.72 -19.96
N ASP A 345 34.53 4.69 -20.81
CA ASP A 345 34.40 4.31 -22.22
C ASP A 345 34.02 2.82 -22.36
N TYR A 346 34.57 1.95 -21.53
CA TYR A 346 34.18 0.54 -21.44
C TYR A 346 32.72 0.33 -21.05
N LEU A 347 32.24 1.09 -20.06
CA LEU A 347 30.84 1.06 -19.63
C LEU A 347 29.90 1.59 -20.71
N LEU A 348 30.33 2.62 -21.46
CA LEU A 348 29.59 3.16 -22.59
C LEU A 348 29.45 2.14 -23.73
N LEU A 349 30.51 1.38 -24.04
CA LEU A 349 30.46 0.26 -24.99
C LEU A 349 29.50 -0.86 -24.57
N LYS A 350 29.27 -1.02 -23.26
CA LYS A 350 28.27 -1.94 -22.68
C LYS A 350 26.86 -1.35 -22.56
N GLY A 351 26.64 -0.15 -23.09
CA GLY A 351 25.34 0.53 -23.08
C GLY A 351 25.02 1.30 -21.80
N VAL A 352 26.02 1.56 -20.93
CA VAL A 352 25.86 2.33 -19.69
C VAL A 352 26.45 3.73 -19.86
N ASN A 353 25.59 4.74 -19.96
CA ASN A 353 26.00 6.14 -20.09
C ASN A 353 26.20 6.80 -18.71
N VAL A 354 27.45 6.78 -18.22
CA VAL A 354 27.82 7.31 -16.89
C VAL A 354 27.48 8.81 -16.73
N SER A 355 27.67 9.61 -17.78
CA SER A 355 27.37 11.06 -17.78
C SER A 355 25.88 11.35 -17.60
N GLU A 356 25.04 10.53 -18.21
CA GLU A 356 23.58 10.64 -18.09
C GLU A 356 23.10 10.20 -16.71
N ILE A 357 23.72 9.17 -16.13
CA ILE A 357 23.44 8.72 -14.76
C ILE A 357 23.81 9.81 -13.74
N GLU A 358 24.97 10.45 -13.89
CA GLU A 358 25.37 11.56 -13.01
C GLU A 358 24.43 12.76 -13.13
N TYR A 359 24.00 13.09 -14.35
CA TYR A 359 23.03 14.15 -14.58
C TYR A 359 21.68 13.83 -13.93
N GLN A 360 21.14 12.63 -14.14
CA GLN A 360 19.88 12.19 -13.54
C GLN A 360 19.96 12.15 -12.01
N LYS A 361 21.09 11.70 -11.46
CA LYS A 361 21.33 11.71 -10.02
C LYS A 361 21.29 13.13 -9.45
N LYS A 362 21.98 14.08 -10.08
CA LYS A 362 21.99 15.49 -9.66
C LYS A 362 20.60 16.14 -9.75
N VAL A 363 19.85 15.84 -10.81
CA VAL A 363 18.44 16.29 -10.95
C VAL A 363 17.56 15.72 -9.84
N THR A 364 17.76 14.44 -9.49
CA THR A 364 17.00 13.77 -8.42
C THR A 364 17.36 14.33 -7.05
N GLU A 365 18.64 14.54 -6.76
CA GLU A 365 19.11 15.15 -5.51
C GLU A 365 18.55 16.57 -5.33
N ASN A 366 18.58 17.40 -6.37
CA ASN A 366 17.98 18.74 -6.33
C ASN A 366 16.46 18.68 -6.06
N LYS A 367 15.76 17.70 -6.63
CA LYS A 367 14.32 17.54 -6.45
C LYS A 367 13.95 17.03 -5.06
N ILE A 368 14.81 16.21 -4.44
CA ILE A 368 14.66 15.79 -3.05
C ILE A 368 14.82 17.00 -2.12
N VAL A 369 15.85 17.83 -2.33
CA VAL A 369 16.04 19.06 -1.54
C VAL A 369 14.84 20.00 -1.66
N GLU A 370 14.30 20.21 -2.87
CA GLU A 370 13.10 21.02 -3.08
C GLU A 370 11.86 20.44 -2.37
N LEU A 371 11.73 19.11 -2.32
CA LEU A 371 10.62 18.45 -1.63
C LEU A 371 10.77 18.51 -0.10
N ASP A 372 11.99 18.41 0.43
CA ASP A 372 12.28 18.55 1.85
C ASP A 372 11.97 19.98 2.33
N GLU A 373 12.34 21.01 1.56
CA GLU A 373 11.98 22.40 1.87
C GLU A 373 10.45 22.59 1.90
N LYS A 374 9.72 21.99 0.96
CA LYS A 374 8.24 22.02 0.94
C LYS A 374 7.61 21.24 2.09
N LEU A 375 8.24 20.15 2.54
CA LEU A 375 7.81 19.37 3.69
C LEU A 375 7.94 20.16 5.01
N ASP A 376 9.01 20.95 5.14
CA ASP A 376 9.24 21.82 6.30
C ASP A 376 8.24 22.99 6.38
N GLU A 377 7.65 23.41 5.26
CA GLU A 377 6.61 24.46 5.21
C GLU A 377 5.18 23.94 5.47
N LEU A 378 4.92 22.63 5.38
CA LEU A 378 3.59 22.03 5.59
C LEU A 378 2.95 22.33 6.95
N PRO A 379 3.68 22.40 8.08
CA PRO A 379 3.11 22.82 9.36
C PRO A 379 2.54 24.25 9.31
N ASN A 380 3.22 25.17 8.63
CA ASN A 380 2.78 26.57 8.49
C ASN A 380 1.53 26.65 7.60
N VAL A 381 1.53 25.95 6.46
CA VAL A 381 0.36 25.87 5.56
C VAL A 381 -0.84 25.24 6.26
N ARG A 382 -0.61 24.23 7.11
CA ARG A 382 -1.66 23.62 7.93
C ARG A 382 -2.22 24.61 8.95
N GLU A 383 -1.38 25.38 9.63
CA GLU A 383 -1.83 26.41 10.58
C GLU A 383 -2.66 27.51 9.89
N GLU A 384 -2.24 27.98 8.72
CA GLU A 384 -3.01 28.95 7.92
C GLU A 384 -4.37 28.40 7.49
N LEU A 385 -4.42 27.16 7.01
CA LEU A 385 -5.68 26.50 6.62
C LEU A 385 -6.62 26.30 7.82
N VAL A 386 -6.09 25.94 8.98
CA VAL A 386 -6.88 25.80 10.21
C VAL A 386 -7.43 27.15 10.66
N SER A 387 -6.63 28.22 10.59
CA SER A 387 -7.08 29.59 10.91
C SER A 387 -8.19 30.03 9.97
N LYS A 388 -8.01 29.84 8.65
CA LYS A 388 -9.02 30.19 7.65
C LYS A 388 -10.32 29.40 7.82
N TYR A 389 -10.22 28.11 8.14
CA TYR A 389 -11.38 27.27 8.42
C TYR A 389 -12.14 27.74 9.69
N GLN A 390 -11.43 28.18 10.73
CA GLN A 390 -12.04 28.75 11.92
C GLN A 390 -12.78 30.05 11.61
N GLU A 391 -12.17 30.95 10.83
CA GLU A 391 -12.80 32.20 10.37
C GLU A 391 -14.06 31.96 9.54
N GLU A 392 -14.00 31.01 8.58
CA GLU A 392 -15.16 30.63 7.77
C GLU A 392 -16.29 30.03 8.61
N LYS A 393 -15.95 29.21 9.61
CA LYS A 393 -16.93 28.61 10.53
C LYS A 393 -17.58 29.66 11.43
N GLU A 394 -16.82 30.64 11.92
CA GLU A 394 -17.37 31.78 12.68
C GLU A 394 -18.28 32.66 11.81
N MET A 395 -17.90 32.93 10.56
CA MET A 395 -18.74 33.65 9.61
C MET A 395 -20.04 32.88 9.33
N GLN A 396 -19.98 31.57 9.08
CA GLN A 396 -21.17 30.74 8.88
C GLN A 396 -22.08 30.75 10.12
N LEU A 397 -21.52 30.69 11.33
CA LEU A 397 -22.30 30.77 12.56
C LEU A 397 -23.00 32.13 12.73
N LYS A 398 -22.35 33.24 12.35
CA LYS A 398 -22.95 34.58 12.34
C LYS A 398 -24.07 34.69 11.30
N ILE A 399 -23.85 34.14 10.09
CA ILE A 399 -24.87 34.11 9.02
C ILE A 399 -26.07 33.27 9.46
N ASN A 400 -25.85 32.10 10.05
CA ASN A 400 -26.90 31.21 10.53
C ASN A 400 -27.71 31.82 11.69
N LYS A 401 -27.08 32.57 12.59
CA LYS A 401 -27.81 33.31 13.66
C LYS A 401 -28.74 34.39 13.12
N ASN A 402 -28.39 34.99 11.98
CA ASN A 402 -29.16 36.07 11.37
C ASN A 402 -30.10 35.57 10.26
N LYS A 403 -30.12 34.26 9.98
CA LYS A 403 -31.00 33.64 8.98
C LYS A 403 -32.34 33.27 9.60
N ASP A 404 -33.41 33.87 9.08
CA ASP A 404 -34.77 33.42 9.35
C ASP A 404 -35.11 32.22 8.45
N TYR A 405 -34.81 31.02 8.96
CA TYR A 405 -35.08 29.76 8.28
C TYR A 405 -36.57 29.55 7.97
N MET A 406 -37.48 30.18 8.72
CA MET A 406 -38.93 30.06 8.50
C MET A 406 -39.35 30.87 7.29
N GLU A 407 -38.84 32.08 7.12
CA GLU A 407 -39.15 32.91 5.96
C GLU A 407 -38.47 32.37 4.68
N GLU A 408 -37.21 31.89 4.76
CA GLU A 408 -36.55 31.21 3.62
C GLU A 408 -37.34 29.98 3.17
N ARG A 409 -37.79 29.13 4.12
CA ARG A 409 -38.60 27.93 3.80
C ARG A 409 -39.99 28.28 3.28
N LYS A 410 -40.59 29.37 3.74
CA LYS A 410 -41.87 29.86 3.23
C LYS A 410 -41.75 30.39 1.81
N VAL A 411 -40.67 31.11 1.49
CA VAL A 411 -40.36 31.55 0.12
C VAL A 411 -40.06 30.35 -0.78
N GLU A 412 -39.20 29.43 -0.34
CA GLU A 412 -38.85 28.21 -1.08
C GLU A 412 -40.09 27.33 -1.36
N ASN A 413 -40.94 27.10 -0.35
CA ASN A 413 -42.21 26.41 -0.51
C ASN A 413 -43.16 27.18 -1.44
N SER A 414 -43.23 28.51 -1.34
CA SER A 414 -44.09 29.29 -2.24
C SER A 414 -43.70 29.08 -3.70
N VAL A 415 -42.39 29.02 -4.01
CA VAL A 415 -41.84 28.82 -5.36
C VAL A 415 -42.03 27.36 -5.83
N LEU A 416 -41.70 26.39 -4.99
CA LEU A 416 -41.84 24.96 -5.29
C LEU A 416 -43.31 24.58 -5.55
N PHE A 417 -44.21 25.05 -4.71
CA PHE A 417 -45.64 24.73 -4.81
C PHE A 417 -46.38 25.65 -5.80
N SER A 418 -45.88 26.86 -6.13
CA SER A 418 -46.42 27.64 -7.25
C SER A 418 -46.04 27.06 -8.61
N CYS A 419 -44.83 26.51 -8.78
CA CYS A 419 -44.43 25.80 -10.00
C CYS A 419 -45.29 24.55 -10.26
N SER A 420 -45.78 23.90 -9.20
CA SER A 420 -46.70 22.76 -9.32
C SER A 420 -48.06 23.14 -9.96
N LYS A 421 -48.55 24.37 -9.74
CA LYS A 421 -49.79 24.86 -10.36
C LYS A 421 -49.62 25.12 -11.86
N LEU A 422 -48.46 25.62 -12.29
CA LEU A 422 -48.15 25.80 -13.72
C LEU A 422 -48.05 24.45 -14.45
N GLY A 423 -47.39 23.46 -13.85
CA GLY A 423 -47.32 22.10 -14.41
C GLY A 423 -48.68 21.40 -14.50
N LEU A 424 -49.58 21.63 -13.52
CA LEU A 424 -50.95 21.13 -13.56
C LEU A 424 -51.81 21.83 -14.61
N ILE A 425 -51.60 23.13 -14.85
CA ILE A 425 -52.27 23.89 -15.90
C ILE A 425 -51.80 23.43 -17.30
N GLU A 426 -50.49 23.22 -17.51
CA GLU A 426 -49.97 22.67 -18.76
C GLU A 426 -50.47 21.24 -19.04
N LYS A 427 -50.57 20.40 -18.02
CA LYS A 427 -51.10 19.03 -18.15
C LYS A 427 -52.60 19.06 -18.51
N LYS A 428 -53.38 19.96 -17.91
CA LYS A 428 -54.80 20.20 -18.27
C LYS A 428 -54.96 20.74 -19.70
N ILE A 429 -54.10 21.67 -20.14
CA ILE A 429 -54.13 22.21 -21.50
C ILE A 429 -53.76 21.13 -22.54
N LYS A 430 -52.78 20.27 -22.26
CA LYS A 430 -52.43 19.13 -23.12
C LYS A 430 -53.56 18.09 -23.21
N LEU A 431 -54.21 17.77 -22.09
CA LEU A 431 -55.36 16.85 -22.06
C LEU A 431 -56.55 17.41 -22.85
N MET A 432 -56.88 18.69 -22.70
CA MET A 432 -57.96 19.34 -23.46
C MET A 432 -57.69 19.34 -24.98
N LYS A 433 -56.44 19.52 -25.42
CA LYS A 433 -56.08 19.44 -26.86
C LYS A 433 -56.17 18.03 -27.44
N ILE A 434 -55.99 16.98 -26.63
CA ILE A 434 -56.07 15.58 -27.09
C ILE A 434 -57.53 15.15 -27.28
N ASP A 435 -58.43 15.59 -26.40
CA ASP A 435 -59.86 15.27 -26.50
C ASP A 435 -60.53 15.96 -27.70
N ASP A 436 -60.13 17.19 -28.05
CA ASP A 436 -60.62 17.88 -29.24
C ASP A 436 -60.10 17.28 -30.56
N VAL A 437 -58.92 16.66 -30.55
CA VAL A 437 -58.40 15.91 -31.71
C VAL A 437 -59.12 14.57 -31.85
N ASN A 438 -59.37 13.86 -30.75
CA ASN A 438 -60.07 12.56 -30.78
C ASN A 438 -61.55 12.68 -31.18
N LYS A 439 -62.24 13.77 -30.82
CA LYS A 439 -63.61 14.06 -31.30
C LYS A 439 -63.69 14.35 -32.80
N LYS A 440 -62.60 14.82 -33.42
CA LYS A 440 -62.56 15.10 -34.87
C LYS A 440 -62.27 13.85 -35.71
N TYR A 441 -61.63 12.83 -35.13
CA TYR A 441 -61.27 11.60 -35.82
C TYR A 441 -62.34 10.49 -35.77
N TYR A 442 -63.25 10.51 -34.78
CA TYR A 442 -64.33 9.49 -34.68
C TYR A 442 -65.65 9.84 -35.37
N ASN A 443 -65.75 10.98 -36.07
CA ASN A 443 -66.96 11.39 -36.80
C ASN A 443 -66.80 11.42 -38.34
N LYS A 444 -65.83 10.70 -38.90
CA LYS A 444 -65.68 10.53 -40.36
C LYS A 444 -65.15 9.14 -40.74
N ARG A 445 -65.97 8.10 -40.55
CA ARG A 445 -66.34 7.07 -41.54
C ARG A 445 -67.04 5.90 -40.87
#